data_AF-T1PHY9-F1
#
_entry.id   AF-T1PHY9-F1
#
_cell.length_a   1.000
_cell.length_b   1.000
_cell.length_c   1.000
_cell.angle_alpha   90.00
_cell.angle_beta   90.00
_cell.angle_gamma   90.00
#
_symmetry.space_group_name_H-M   'P 1'
#
loop_
_entity.id
_entity.type
_entity.pdbx_description
1 polymer ?
#
loop_
_entity_poly.entity_id
_entity_poly.type
_entity_poly.pdbx_seq_one_letter_code
_entity_poly.pdbx_strand_id
1 'polypeptide(L)'
;MSDTNSETSPVTQTQPPQNGKERSKSTEEKEIPREPALTCKDINIKTELECLVKLLDGKITKDEEVAIEELHQYLIEDEGSWALGDNFLVFVQRVLREQTFSPDTRIHMIRTLAYAALKDDVIIILHQDRRDHTLMNFGYDIEKHTPEEQQAWAMFMCNLFEHVSPSEWLLYISEWEYMGQTISNIRVTTKVAVHCILSNCPALKNTGTMMLYNIAIKEVKTVVFDDVAIELAMAILQFFQSSPNEDQIFRACKALVRFLEVSPDVAAIIQMIGPHPKQFSGKSERVDDLIKIISCKVPA
;
A
#
# COMPACT_ATOMS: atom_id res chain seq x y z
N MET A 1 -84.45 3.62 30.18
CA MET A 1 -83.51 4.75 30.37
C MET A 1 -82.11 4.23 30.06
N SER A 2 -81.46 4.48 28.94
CA SER A 2 -81.83 5.09 27.66
C SER A 2 -80.91 4.48 26.60
N ASP A 3 -81.43 4.40 25.38
CA ASP A 3 -80.89 3.91 24.10
C ASP A 3 -79.42 4.31 23.83
N THR A 4 -78.60 3.59 23.05
CA THR A 4 -78.67 3.62 21.57
C THR A 4 -77.79 2.53 20.91
N ASN A 5 -78.34 1.86 19.88
CA ASN A 5 -77.64 1.12 18.83
C ASN A 5 -77.01 2.10 17.82
N SER A 6 -75.78 1.84 17.34
CA SER A 6 -75.40 1.85 15.90
C SER A 6 -73.89 1.85 15.68
N GLU A 7 -73.45 0.91 14.84
CA GLU A 7 -72.31 0.94 13.89
C GLU A 7 -70.86 0.89 14.41
N THR A 8 -70.17 -0.22 14.13
CA THR A 8 -69.25 -0.34 12.96
C THR A 8 -68.55 -1.71 12.95
N SER A 9 -68.53 -2.33 11.77
CA SER A 9 -68.04 -3.69 11.50
C SER A 9 -66.52 -3.87 11.75
N PRO A 10 -66.05 -5.07 12.14
CA PRO A 10 -64.63 -5.32 12.35
C PRO A 10 -63.88 -5.47 11.02
N VAL A 11 -62.81 -4.69 10.88
CA VAL A 11 -61.89 -4.69 9.73
C VAL A 11 -61.05 -5.97 9.75
N THR A 12 -61.27 -6.83 8.76
CA THR A 12 -60.45 -8.02 8.50
C THR A 12 -59.06 -7.59 8.03
N GLN A 13 -58.02 -7.91 8.81
CA GLN A 13 -56.63 -7.67 8.46
C GLN A 13 -56.21 -8.58 7.29
N THR A 14 -55.93 -7.97 6.14
CA THR A 14 -55.29 -8.57 4.97
C THR A 14 -53.82 -8.87 5.25
N GLN A 15 -53.45 -10.15 5.23
CA GLN A 15 -52.05 -10.60 5.12
C GLN A 15 -51.56 -10.42 3.66
N PRO A 16 -50.40 -9.80 3.42
CA PRO A 16 -49.75 -9.82 2.11
C PRO A 16 -48.96 -11.12 1.86
N PRO A 17 -48.68 -11.47 0.59
CA PRO A 17 -48.15 -12.79 0.20
C PRO A 17 -46.68 -12.99 0.60
N GLN A 18 -46.34 -14.22 0.96
CA GLN A 18 -44.96 -14.70 1.11
C GLN A 18 -44.19 -14.53 -0.20
N ASN A 19 -43.17 -13.66 -0.18
CA ASN A 19 -42.24 -13.49 -1.30
C ASN A 19 -40.89 -14.11 -0.93
N GLY A 20 -40.82 -15.44 -1.02
CA GLY A 20 -39.55 -16.18 -1.04
C GLY A 20 -38.86 -15.94 -2.38
N LYS A 21 -38.12 -14.84 -2.51
CA LYS A 21 -37.18 -14.68 -3.62
C LYS A 21 -35.92 -15.46 -3.29
N GLU A 22 -35.83 -16.67 -3.84
CA GLU A 22 -34.56 -17.34 -4.08
C GLU A 22 -33.58 -16.35 -4.72
N ARG A 23 -32.43 -16.17 -4.08
CA ARG A 23 -31.35 -15.32 -4.55
C ARG A 23 -30.84 -15.94 -5.86
N SER A 24 -31.15 -15.27 -6.97
CA SER A 24 -30.73 -15.66 -8.32
C SER A 24 -29.21 -15.82 -8.37
N LYS A 25 -28.74 -17.06 -8.60
CA LYS A 25 -27.34 -17.47 -8.80
C LYS A 25 -26.78 -16.99 -10.16
N SER A 26 -26.89 -15.71 -10.47
CA SER A 26 -26.51 -15.21 -11.80
C SER A 26 -25.83 -13.84 -11.73
N THR A 27 -24.66 -13.79 -11.07
CA THR A 27 -23.49 -12.94 -11.36
C THR A 27 -22.39 -13.22 -10.32
N GLU A 28 -22.00 -14.48 -10.17
CA GLU A 28 -20.64 -14.75 -9.69
C GLU A 28 -19.74 -14.48 -10.90
N GLU A 29 -19.33 -13.22 -11.06
CA GLU A 29 -18.17 -12.90 -11.92
C GLU A 29 -17.08 -13.87 -11.49
N LYS A 30 -16.60 -14.71 -12.44
CA LYS A 30 -15.51 -15.63 -12.15
C LYS A 30 -14.36 -14.79 -11.61
N GLU A 31 -14.06 -14.93 -10.33
CA GLU A 31 -12.92 -14.24 -9.71
C GLU A 31 -11.69 -14.67 -10.50
N ILE A 32 -11.18 -13.75 -11.31
CA ILE A 32 -9.92 -13.94 -12.01
C ILE A 32 -8.86 -14.07 -10.91
N PRO A 33 -8.04 -15.14 -10.91
CA PRO A 33 -7.00 -15.29 -9.92
C PRO A 33 -6.13 -14.03 -9.88
N ARG A 34 -6.13 -13.36 -8.73
CA ARG A 34 -5.36 -12.13 -8.56
C ARG A 34 -3.89 -12.46 -8.72
N GLU A 35 -3.19 -11.65 -9.51
CA GLU A 35 -1.75 -11.78 -9.61
C GLU A 35 -1.11 -11.54 -8.23
N PRO A 36 -0.09 -12.32 -7.85
CA PRO A 36 0.56 -12.15 -6.57
C PRO A 36 1.37 -10.86 -6.52
N ALA A 37 1.31 -10.16 -5.38
CA ALA A 37 2.17 -9.03 -5.09
C ALA A 37 3.63 -9.48 -4.93
N LEU A 38 4.54 -8.60 -5.31
CA LEU A 38 5.98 -8.73 -5.06
C LEU A 38 6.31 -8.16 -3.69
N THR A 39 7.02 -8.91 -2.85
CA THR A 39 7.34 -8.50 -1.49
C THR A 39 8.80 -8.80 -1.13
N CYS A 40 9.30 -8.08 -0.14
CA CYS A 40 10.65 -8.18 0.41
C CYS A 40 10.61 -9.01 1.69
N LYS A 41 10.74 -10.34 1.55
CA LYS A 41 10.61 -11.30 2.66
C LYS A 41 11.90 -11.60 3.42
N ASP A 42 13.03 -11.07 2.96
CA ASP A 42 14.36 -11.32 3.56
C ASP A 42 14.58 -10.45 4.80
N ILE A 43 13.84 -10.75 5.87
CA ILE A 43 13.91 -10.06 7.16
C ILE A 43 14.07 -11.11 8.26
N ASN A 44 15.20 -11.06 8.97
CA ASN A 44 15.41 -11.89 10.16
C ASN A 44 14.84 -11.18 11.39
N ILE A 45 13.56 -11.44 11.68
CA ILE A 45 12.83 -10.72 12.73
C ILE A 45 13.45 -10.86 14.12
N LYS A 46 14.07 -12.01 14.43
CA LYS A 46 14.75 -12.21 15.72
C LYS A 46 15.93 -11.24 15.87
N THR A 47 16.75 -11.13 14.83
CA THR A 47 17.88 -10.20 14.81
C THR A 47 17.41 -8.74 14.85
N GLU A 48 16.37 -8.39 14.10
CA GLU A 48 15.82 -7.02 14.10
C GLU A 48 15.31 -6.62 15.49
N LEU A 49 14.55 -7.49 16.17
CA LEU A 49 14.08 -7.24 17.53
C LEU A 49 15.23 -7.18 18.54
N GLU A 50 16.18 -8.12 18.51
CA GLU A 50 17.35 -8.11 19.41
C GLU A 50 18.16 -6.82 19.29
N CYS A 51 18.38 -6.33 18.06
CA CYS A 51 19.05 -5.06 17.82
C CYS A 51 18.22 -3.87 18.31
N LEU A 52 16.91 -3.89 18.07
CA LEU A 52 15.99 -2.85 18.53
C LEU A 52 16.01 -2.73 20.06
N VAL A 53 15.88 -3.85 20.78
CA VAL A 53 15.95 -3.87 22.26
C VAL A 53 17.27 -3.27 22.75
N LYS A 54 18.41 -3.71 22.20
CA LYS A 54 19.73 -3.19 22.59
C LYS A 54 19.87 -1.68 22.35
N LEU A 55 19.29 -1.16 21.28
CA LEU A 55 19.38 0.25 20.94
C LEU A 55 18.48 1.15 21.78
N LEU A 56 17.38 0.60 22.29
CA LEU A 56 16.40 1.28 23.14
C LEU A 56 16.71 1.18 24.63
N ASP A 57 17.58 0.25 25.04
CA ASP A 57 17.97 0.07 26.44
C ASP A 57 18.39 1.40 27.10
N GLY A 58 17.75 1.70 28.23
CA GLY A 58 17.94 2.94 28.98
C GLY A 58 17.43 4.24 28.31
N LYS A 59 16.76 4.18 27.15
CA LYS A 59 16.21 5.36 26.42
C LYS A 59 14.69 5.43 26.36
N ILE A 60 14.04 4.32 26.69
CA ILE A 60 12.58 4.19 26.74
C ILE A 60 12.12 4.16 28.19
N THR A 61 10.87 4.54 28.40
CA THR A 61 10.18 4.46 29.69
C THR A 61 9.72 3.04 29.96
N LYS A 62 9.39 2.73 31.22
CA LYS A 62 8.83 1.42 31.61
C LYS A 62 7.52 1.10 30.90
N ASP A 63 6.72 2.11 30.59
CA ASP A 63 5.46 1.92 29.87
C ASP A 63 5.72 1.58 28.40
N GLU A 64 6.84 2.04 27.82
CA GLU A 64 7.26 1.71 26.46
C GLU A 64 8.01 0.37 26.36
N GLU A 65 8.60 -0.11 27.47
CA GLU A 65 9.14 -1.48 27.53
C GLU A 65 8.03 -2.52 27.25
N VAL A 66 6.78 -2.22 27.63
CA VAL A 66 5.61 -3.04 27.30
C VAL A 66 5.43 -3.14 25.79
N ALA A 67 5.57 -2.05 25.04
CA ALA A 67 5.42 -2.07 23.58
C ALA A 67 6.48 -2.96 22.87
N ILE A 68 7.64 -3.15 23.49
CA ILE A 68 8.67 -4.09 23.01
C ILE A 68 8.29 -5.54 23.30
N GLU A 69 7.71 -5.81 24.47
CA GLU A 69 7.18 -7.13 24.81
C GLU A 69 5.98 -7.50 23.92
N GLU A 70 5.07 -6.56 23.68
CA GLU A 70 3.94 -6.73 22.76
C GLU A 70 4.41 -7.05 21.32
N LEU A 71 5.49 -6.39 20.86
CA LEU A 71 6.12 -6.72 19.57
C LEU A 71 6.68 -8.14 19.56
N HIS A 72 7.30 -8.58 20.66
CA HIS A 72 7.81 -9.95 20.78
C HIS A 72 6.66 -10.97 20.71
N GLN A 73 5.59 -10.77 21.49
CA GLN A 73 4.39 -11.61 21.47
C GLN A 73 3.77 -11.69 20.07
N TYR A 74 3.61 -10.54 19.41
CA TYR A 74 3.01 -10.47 18.08
C TYR A 74 3.86 -11.16 16.99
N LEU A 75 5.19 -10.97 17.02
CA LEU A 75 6.06 -11.32 15.90
C LEU A 75 6.84 -12.62 16.10
N ILE A 76 7.12 -13.00 17.34
CA ILE A 76 7.89 -14.21 17.69
C ILE A 76 6.97 -15.31 18.20
N GLU A 77 6.05 -14.98 19.10
CA GLU A 77 5.13 -15.95 19.71
C GLU A 77 3.85 -16.16 18.88
N ASP A 78 3.67 -15.35 17.84
CA ASP A 78 2.55 -15.42 16.91
C ASP A 78 1.19 -15.20 17.58
N GLU A 79 1.15 -14.41 18.67
CA GLU A 79 -0.07 -14.08 19.40
C GLU A 79 -0.98 -13.08 18.66
N GLY A 80 -0.77 -12.80 17.37
CA GLY A 80 -1.62 -11.89 16.60
C GLY A 80 -1.58 -10.42 17.07
N SER A 81 -2.22 -9.56 16.28
CA SER A 81 -2.21 -8.10 16.44
C SER A 81 -2.96 -7.61 17.68
N TRP A 82 -3.78 -8.47 18.31
CA TRP A 82 -4.42 -8.15 19.60
C TRP A 82 -3.42 -8.08 20.76
N ALA A 83 -2.20 -8.60 20.59
CA ALA A 83 -1.12 -8.41 21.54
C ALA A 83 -0.67 -6.94 21.62
N LEU A 84 -0.90 -6.14 20.58
CA LEU A 84 -0.45 -4.76 20.53
C LEU A 84 -1.48 -3.82 21.17
N GLY A 85 -1.04 -3.08 22.20
CA GLY A 85 -1.89 -2.16 22.95
C GLY A 85 -2.16 -0.83 22.24
N ASP A 86 -3.10 -0.05 22.78
CA ASP A 86 -3.52 1.25 22.22
C ASP A 86 -2.38 2.29 22.12
N ASN A 87 -1.33 2.15 22.93
CA ASN A 87 -0.18 3.04 22.96
C ASN A 87 0.94 2.61 22.01
N PHE A 88 0.82 1.46 21.34
CA PHE A 88 1.86 0.93 20.46
C PHE A 88 2.27 1.93 19.38
N LEU A 89 1.30 2.54 18.67
CA LEU A 89 1.61 3.52 17.63
C LEU A 89 2.19 4.84 18.18
N VAL A 90 1.90 5.19 19.43
CA VAL A 90 2.50 6.35 20.09
C VAL A 90 4.00 6.08 20.33
N PHE A 91 4.33 4.88 20.79
CA PHE A 91 5.71 4.44 20.93
C PHE A 91 6.44 4.43 19.57
N VAL A 92 5.84 3.84 18.52
CA VAL A 92 6.40 3.86 17.16
C VAL A 92 6.62 5.29 16.67
N GLN A 93 5.65 6.19 16.85
CA GLN A 93 5.77 7.60 16.48
C GLN A 93 6.98 8.26 17.14
N ARG A 94 7.16 8.00 18.43
CA ARG A 94 8.26 8.56 19.22
C ARG A 94 9.61 8.09 18.68
N VAL A 95 9.76 6.79 18.46
CA VAL A 95 10.98 6.19 17.88
C VAL A 95 11.28 6.80 16.51
N LEU A 96 10.27 6.95 15.65
CA LEU A 96 10.45 7.47 14.29
C LEU A 96 10.76 8.97 14.22
N ARG A 97 10.31 9.79 15.19
CA ARG A 97 10.39 11.26 15.10
C ARG A 97 11.40 11.90 16.03
N GLU A 98 11.64 11.33 17.22
CA GLU A 98 12.54 11.96 18.17
C GLU A 98 14.00 11.80 17.73
N GLN A 99 14.74 12.91 17.74
CA GLN A 99 16.17 12.94 17.41
C GLN A 99 17.05 12.32 18.50
N THR A 100 16.46 11.97 19.65
CA THR A 100 17.11 11.22 20.73
C THR A 100 17.45 9.79 20.31
N PHE A 101 16.71 9.23 19.35
CA PHE A 101 16.99 7.92 18.78
C PHE A 101 17.92 8.03 17.55
N SER A 102 18.82 7.06 17.41
CA SER A 102 19.72 7.02 16.25
C SER A 102 18.96 6.57 15.00
N PRO A 103 19.50 6.85 13.79
CA PRO A 103 18.99 6.27 12.55
C PRO A 103 18.87 4.74 12.63
N ASP A 104 19.85 4.05 13.22
CA ASP A 104 19.81 2.59 13.40
C ASP A 104 18.59 2.13 14.18
N THR A 105 18.20 2.85 15.25
CA THR A 105 16.99 2.52 16.02
C THR A 105 15.75 2.60 15.12
N ARG A 106 15.65 3.65 14.29
CA ARG A 106 14.53 3.82 13.36
C ARG A 106 14.54 2.76 12.28
N ILE A 107 15.70 2.40 11.74
CA ILE A 107 15.85 1.35 10.72
C ILE A 107 15.35 0.01 11.26
N HIS A 108 15.78 -0.39 12.46
CA HIS A 108 15.34 -1.66 13.08
C HIS A 108 13.84 -1.65 13.43
N MET A 109 13.31 -0.51 13.88
CA MET A 109 11.85 -0.34 14.07
C MET A 109 11.09 -0.53 12.75
N ILE A 110 11.52 0.15 11.68
CA ILE A 110 10.84 0.08 10.37
C ILE A 110 10.95 -1.33 9.77
N ARG A 111 12.08 -2.02 9.92
CA ARG A 111 12.23 -3.41 9.44
C ARG A 111 11.38 -4.40 10.24
N THR A 112 11.22 -4.17 11.54
CA THR A 112 10.28 -4.91 12.38
C THR A 112 8.84 -4.71 11.87
N LEU A 113 8.44 -3.48 11.55
CA LEU A 113 7.15 -3.17 10.92
C LEU A 113 7.04 -3.78 9.51
N ALA A 114 8.12 -3.83 8.73
CA ALA A 114 8.14 -4.45 7.42
C ALA A 114 7.91 -5.97 7.47
N TYR A 115 8.37 -6.64 8.53
CA TYR A 115 8.02 -8.03 8.78
C TYR A 115 6.56 -8.15 9.21
N ALA A 116 6.10 -7.29 10.12
CA ALA A 116 4.69 -7.23 10.52
C ALA A 116 3.74 -7.04 9.34
N ALA A 117 4.12 -6.26 8.33
CA ALA A 117 3.36 -6.03 7.10
C ALA A 117 3.05 -7.29 6.28
N LEU A 118 3.78 -8.39 6.52
CA LEU A 118 3.54 -9.69 5.88
C LEU A 118 2.46 -10.51 6.61
N LYS A 119 2.01 -10.08 7.80
CA LYS A 119 0.90 -10.70 8.54
C LYS A 119 -0.44 -10.14 8.05
N ASP A 120 -1.46 -10.97 8.00
CA ASP A 120 -2.78 -10.62 7.45
C ASP A 120 -3.55 -9.63 8.33
N ASP A 121 -3.34 -9.72 9.64
CA ASP A 121 -4.00 -8.93 10.68
C ASP A 121 -3.33 -7.58 10.99
N VAL A 122 -2.20 -7.26 10.34
CA VAL A 122 -1.51 -5.96 10.47
C VAL A 122 -2.44 -4.77 10.16
N ILE A 123 -3.49 -4.99 9.38
CA ILE A 123 -4.52 -3.99 9.06
C ILE A 123 -5.15 -3.37 10.32
N ILE A 124 -5.24 -4.11 11.43
CA ILE A 124 -5.81 -3.60 12.68
C ILE A 124 -4.96 -2.42 13.19
N ILE A 125 -3.63 -2.54 13.14
CA ILE A 125 -2.69 -1.47 13.49
C ILE A 125 -2.84 -0.29 12.52
N LEU A 126 -2.90 -0.57 11.21
CA LEU A 126 -3.00 0.48 10.18
C LEU A 126 -4.30 1.29 10.30
N HIS A 127 -5.39 0.66 10.75
CA HIS A 127 -6.63 1.36 11.05
C HIS A 127 -6.50 2.31 12.25
N GLN A 128 -5.71 1.95 13.26
CA GLN A 128 -5.41 2.85 14.39
C GLN A 128 -4.55 4.04 13.96
N ASP A 129 -3.68 3.88 12.96
CA ASP A 129 -2.84 4.97 12.43
C ASP A 129 -3.66 6.12 11.84
N ARG A 130 -4.91 5.90 11.43
CA ARG A 130 -5.82 6.95 10.93
C ARG A 130 -6.04 8.12 11.90
N ARG A 131 -5.73 7.95 13.19
CA ARG A 131 -5.86 9.03 14.18
C ARG A 131 -4.78 10.10 13.99
N ASP A 132 -3.52 9.67 13.91
CA ASP A 132 -2.34 10.55 13.98
C ASP A 132 -1.54 10.56 12.66
N HIS A 133 -1.85 9.66 11.73
CA HIS A 133 -1.18 9.42 10.45
C HIS A 133 0.34 9.32 10.63
N THR A 134 0.78 8.70 11.72
CA THR A 134 2.19 8.64 12.13
C THR A 134 3.04 8.04 11.02
N LEU A 135 2.59 6.90 10.49
CA LEU A 135 3.32 6.16 9.47
C LEU A 135 3.38 6.95 8.17
N MET A 136 2.23 7.42 7.67
CA MET A 136 2.18 8.13 6.39
C MET A 136 2.85 9.50 6.41
N ASN A 137 2.85 10.19 7.55
CA ASN A 137 3.63 11.42 7.72
C ASN A 137 5.15 11.14 7.65
N PHE A 138 5.62 10.01 8.20
CA PHE A 138 7.02 9.60 8.03
C PHE A 138 7.32 9.29 6.55
N GLY A 139 6.42 8.57 5.85
CA GLY A 139 6.56 8.31 4.42
C GLY A 139 6.54 9.57 3.55
N TYR A 140 5.77 10.58 3.92
CA TYR A 140 5.74 11.86 3.21
C TYR A 140 7.10 12.57 3.21
N ASP A 141 7.87 12.42 4.30
CA ASP A 141 9.20 13.01 4.49
C ASP A 141 10.34 12.15 3.90
N ILE A 142 10.06 11.17 3.02
CA ILE A 142 11.03 10.18 2.50
C ILE A 142 12.39 10.76 2.04
N GLU A 143 12.39 11.92 1.38
CA GLU A 143 13.59 12.58 0.87
C GLU A 143 14.50 13.13 1.97
N LYS A 144 13.97 13.35 3.17
CA LYS A 144 14.69 13.90 4.33
C LYS A 144 15.37 12.81 5.16
N HIS A 145 15.01 11.55 4.95
CA HIS A 145 15.53 10.41 5.70
C HIS A 145 16.89 9.98 5.16
N THR A 146 17.66 9.26 5.97
CA THR A 146 18.91 8.63 5.56
C THR A 146 18.67 7.56 4.48
N PRO A 147 19.66 7.24 3.62
CA PRO A 147 19.49 6.22 2.59
C PRO A 147 19.05 4.85 3.12
N GLU A 148 19.47 4.48 4.33
CA GLU A 148 19.12 3.22 4.98
C GLU A 148 17.68 3.23 5.52
N GLU A 149 17.23 4.35 6.10
CA GLU A 149 15.83 4.55 6.49
C GLU A 149 14.90 4.54 5.27
N GLN A 150 15.31 5.18 4.17
CA GLN A 150 14.56 5.15 2.91
C GLN A 150 14.37 3.71 2.42
N GLN A 151 15.42 2.88 2.47
CA GLN A 151 15.36 1.47 2.08
C GLN A 151 14.44 0.65 2.99
N ALA A 152 14.53 0.84 4.30
CA ALA A 152 13.65 0.17 5.26
C ALA A 152 12.18 0.59 5.03
N TRP A 153 11.93 1.88 4.78
CA TRP A 153 10.58 2.37 4.57
C TRP A 153 9.96 1.86 3.26
N ALA A 154 10.74 1.85 2.18
CA ALA A 154 10.33 1.28 0.91
C ALA A 154 9.97 -0.20 1.05
N MET A 155 10.75 -0.95 1.85
CA MET A 155 10.48 -2.36 2.16
C MET A 155 9.16 -2.53 2.91
N PHE A 156 8.92 -1.73 3.96
CA PHE A 156 7.66 -1.73 4.71
C PHE A 156 6.46 -1.50 3.78
N MET A 157 6.49 -0.44 2.97
CA MET A 157 5.40 -0.12 2.05
C MET A 157 5.22 -1.19 0.96
N CYS A 158 6.31 -1.77 0.45
CA CYS A 158 6.23 -2.85 -0.53
C CYS A 158 5.55 -4.10 0.05
N ASN A 159 5.87 -4.46 1.29
CA ASN A 159 5.31 -5.64 1.96
C ASN A 159 3.82 -5.51 2.27
N LEU A 160 3.32 -4.31 2.53
CA LEU A 160 1.89 -4.05 2.73
C LEU A 160 1.02 -4.42 1.52
N PHE A 161 1.60 -4.66 0.35
CA PHE A 161 0.86 -5.18 -0.81
C PHE A 161 0.57 -6.68 -0.77
N GLU A 162 1.21 -7.46 0.13
CA GLU A 162 1.01 -8.90 0.28
C GLU A 162 -0.48 -9.23 0.46
N HIS A 163 -1.15 -8.46 1.31
CA HIS A 163 -2.54 -8.67 1.69
C HIS A 163 -3.45 -7.58 1.12
N VAL A 164 -4.72 -7.92 0.92
CA VAL A 164 -5.71 -7.03 0.29
C VAL A 164 -5.94 -5.79 1.16
N SER A 165 -6.34 -5.95 2.42
CA SER A 165 -6.74 -4.82 3.26
C SER A 165 -5.59 -3.84 3.57
N PRO A 166 -4.36 -4.29 3.90
CA PRO A 166 -3.22 -3.38 4.05
C PRO A 166 -2.88 -2.60 2.76
N SER A 167 -3.04 -3.23 1.60
CA SER A 167 -2.83 -2.53 0.32
C SER A 167 -3.93 -1.51 0.01
N GLU A 168 -5.17 -1.76 0.42
CA GLU A 168 -6.26 -0.78 0.30
C GLU A 168 -6.03 0.41 1.23
N TRP A 169 -5.43 0.18 2.41
CA TRP A 169 -4.98 1.25 3.29
C TRP A 169 -3.91 2.13 2.62
N LEU A 170 -2.91 1.55 1.93
CA LEU A 170 -1.92 2.33 1.18
C LEU A 170 -2.55 3.23 0.09
N LEU A 171 -3.63 2.76 -0.52
CA LEU A 171 -4.32 3.43 -1.62
C LEU A 171 -5.53 4.25 -1.15
N TYR A 172 -5.67 4.43 0.16
CA TYR A 172 -6.78 5.16 0.74
C TYR A 172 -6.70 6.65 0.40
N ILE A 173 -7.85 7.23 0.07
CA ILE A 173 -7.94 8.59 -0.51
C ILE A 173 -8.36 9.65 0.50
N SER A 174 -8.74 9.27 1.73
CA SER A 174 -9.10 10.26 2.75
C SER A 174 -7.90 11.15 3.06
N GLU A 175 -8.19 12.44 3.15
CA GLU A 175 -7.19 13.48 3.25
C GLU A 175 -6.97 13.92 4.70
N TRP A 176 -5.75 14.34 5.00
CA TRP A 176 -5.40 15.07 6.22
C TRP A 176 -4.38 16.17 5.91
N GLU A 177 -4.22 17.09 6.85
CA GLU A 177 -3.24 18.17 6.75
C GLU A 177 -1.91 17.77 7.38
N TYR A 178 -0.82 17.92 6.64
CA TYR A 178 0.54 17.75 7.15
C TYR A 178 1.48 18.78 6.53
N MET A 179 2.23 19.51 7.37
CA MET A 179 3.19 20.54 6.93
C MET A 179 2.60 21.57 5.96
N GLY A 180 1.33 21.93 6.14
CA GLY A 180 0.61 22.90 5.31
C GLY A 180 0.20 22.37 3.93
N GLN A 181 0.20 21.05 3.74
CA GLN A 181 -0.30 20.40 2.55
C GLN A 181 -1.41 19.39 2.90
N THR A 182 -2.44 19.38 2.07
CA THR A 182 -3.46 18.33 2.07
C THR A 182 -2.87 17.10 1.39
N ILE A 183 -2.74 15.99 2.12
CA ILE A 183 -2.18 14.73 1.64
C ILE A 183 -3.13 13.57 1.92
N SER A 184 -2.90 12.43 1.27
CA SER A 184 -3.61 11.16 1.50
C SER A 184 -2.66 9.98 1.36
N ASN A 185 -3.07 8.78 1.79
CA ASN A 185 -2.21 7.60 1.75
C ASN A 185 -1.74 7.28 0.32
N ILE A 186 -2.64 7.39 -0.67
CA ILE A 186 -2.27 7.15 -2.06
C ILE A 186 -1.26 8.17 -2.58
N ARG A 187 -1.35 9.44 -2.17
CA ARG A 187 -0.40 10.48 -2.57
C ARG A 187 0.98 10.23 -1.94
N VAL A 188 1.02 9.82 -0.67
CA VAL A 188 2.28 9.42 0.00
C VAL A 188 2.86 8.17 -0.65
N THR A 189 2.05 7.15 -0.92
CA THR A 189 2.48 5.91 -1.59
C THR A 189 3.05 6.18 -2.97
N THR A 190 2.39 7.07 -3.74
CA THR A 190 2.86 7.51 -5.06
C THR A 190 4.21 8.21 -4.94
N LYS A 191 4.33 9.18 -4.03
CA LYS A 191 5.59 9.89 -3.77
C LYS A 191 6.73 8.94 -3.43
N VAL A 192 6.50 7.98 -2.52
CA VAL A 192 7.52 7.00 -2.14
C VAL A 192 7.90 6.10 -3.32
N ALA A 193 6.94 5.63 -4.11
CA ALA A 193 7.21 4.82 -5.29
C ALA A 193 8.07 5.57 -6.33
N VAL A 194 7.73 6.83 -6.61
CA VAL A 194 8.48 7.72 -7.52
C VAL A 194 9.90 7.96 -6.98
N HIS A 195 10.04 8.30 -5.70
CA HIS A 195 11.33 8.50 -5.06
C HIS A 195 12.22 7.25 -5.17
N CYS A 196 11.65 6.07 -4.93
CA CYS A 196 12.37 4.81 -4.96
C CYS A 196 12.87 4.46 -6.37
N ILE A 197 11.99 4.48 -7.38
CA ILE A 197 12.35 4.07 -8.75
C ILE A 197 13.37 5.02 -9.40
N LEU A 198 13.31 6.31 -9.07
CA LEU A 198 14.22 7.35 -9.57
C LEU A 198 15.51 7.48 -8.74
N SER A 199 15.64 6.73 -7.65
CA SER A 199 16.83 6.75 -6.80
C SER A 199 18.08 6.23 -7.53
N ASN A 200 19.24 6.74 -7.13
CA ASN A 200 20.54 6.19 -7.53
C ASN A 200 20.91 4.91 -6.76
N CYS A 201 20.22 4.61 -5.65
CA CYS A 201 20.44 3.39 -4.88
C CYS A 201 19.81 2.18 -5.61
N PRO A 202 20.58 1.13 -5.98
CA PRO A 202 20.04 -0.05 -6.67
C PRO A 202 18.93 -0.77 -5.88
N ALA A 203 19.05 -0.83 -4.56
CA ALA A 203 18.05 -1.47 -3.70
C ALA A 203 16.71 -0.71 -3.74
N LEU A 204 16.74 0.61 -3.56
CA LEU A 204 15.55 1.47 -3.69
C LEU A 204 14.93 1.36 -5.08
N LYS A 205 15.75 1.39 -6.12
CA LYS A 205 15.29 1.25 -7.50
C LYS A 205 14.57 -0.08 -7.73
N ASN A 206 15.12 -1.19 -7.24
CA ASN A 206 14.45 -2.48 -7.29
C ASN A 206 13.11 -2.48 -6.55
N THR A 207 13.09 -2.01 -5.30
CA THR A 207 11.84 -1.93 -4.50
C THR A 207 10.82 -1.00 -5.14
N GLY A 208 11.26 0.12 -5.72
CA GLY A 208 10.42 1.01 -6.51
C GLY A 208 9.72 0.28 -7.65
N THR A 209 10.45 -0.47 -8.48
CA THR A 209 9.80 -1.27 -9.55
C THR A 209 8.82 -2.32 -9.02
N MET A 210 9.07 -2.90 -7.84
CA MET A 210 8.13 -3.81 -7.19
C MET A 210 6.86 -3.08 -6.75
N MET A 211 6.99 -1.89 -6.14
CA MET A 211 5.85 -1.06 -5.74
C MET A 211 5.00 -0.64 -6.95
N LEU A 212 5.60 -0.19 -8.06
CA LEU A 212 4.84 0.17 -9.26
C LEU A 212 4.09 -1.03 -9.85
N TYR A 213 4.72 -2.21 -9.90
CA TYR A 213 4.05 -3.45 -10.28
C TYR A 213 2.87 -3.75 -9.34
N ASN A 214 3.08 -3.67 -8.03
CA ASN A 214 2.06 -3.95 -7.03
C ASN A 214 0.88 -2.99 -7.11
N ILE A 215 1.13 -1.70 -7.33
CA ILE A 215 0.08 -0.68 -7.54
C ILE A 215 -0.72 -1.03 -8.80
N ALA A 216 -0.05 -1.38 -9.90
CA ALA A 216 -0.70 -1.67 -11.17
C ALA A 216 -1.60 -2.92 -11.13
N ILE A 217 -1.20 -3.97 -10.41
CA ILE A 217 -2.05 -5.18 -10.32
C ILE A 217 -3.26 -4.98 -9.40
N LYS A 218 -3.37 -3.85 -8.69
CA LYS A 218 -4.59 -3.52 -7.93
C LYS A 218 -5.65 -2.98 -8.89
N GLU A 219 -6.82 -3.61 -8.86
CA GLU A 219 -7.99 -3.10 -9.56
C GLU A 219 -8.61 -1.94 -8.78
N VAL A 220 -8.24 -0.71 -9.13
CA VAL A 220 -8.89 0.46 -8.54
C VAL A 220 -9.54 1.31 -9.61
N LYS A 221 -10.86 1.48 -9.50
CA LYS A 221 -11.72 2.09 -10.52
C LYS A 221 -11.99 3.59 -10.27
N THR A 222 -11.18 4.27 -9.45
CA THR A 222 -11.48 5.63 -9.00
C THR A 222 -10.69 6.69 -9.79
N VAL A 223 -11.27 7.89 -9.96
CA VAL A 223 -10.66 9.01 -10.70
C VAL A 223 -9.31 9.47 -10.14
N VAL A 224 -9.07 9.26 -8.83
CA VAL A 224 -7.78 9.58 -8.18
C VAL A 224 -6.63 8.76 -8.81
N PHE A 225 -6.94 7.64 -9.44
CA PHE A 225 -5.93 6.83 -10.14
C PHE A 225 -5.49 7.42 -11.47
N ASP A 226 -6.21 8.38 -12.04
CA ASP A 226 -5.81 9.03 -13.30
C ASP A 226 -4.52 9.84 -13.09
N ASP A 227 -4.54 10.79 -12.15
CA ASP A 227 -3.37 11.60 -11.77
C ASP A 227 -2.19 10.74 -11.28
N VAL A 228 -2.50 9.69 -10.50
CA VAL A 228 -1.49 8.76 -9.98
C VAL A 228 -0.87 7.93 -11.11
N ALA A 229 -1.66 7.44 -12.06
CA ALA A 229 -1.17 6.69 -13.21
C ALA A 229 -0.26 7.55 -14.10
N ILE A 230 -0.63 8.81 -14.31
CA ILE A 230 0.19 9.80 -15.03
C ILE A 230 1.54 10.00 -14.33
N GLU A 231 1.54 10.27 -13.03
CA GLU A 231 2.74 10.53 -12.24
C GLU A 231 3.68 9.31 -12.22
N LEU A 232 3.14 8.11 -12.00
CA LEU A 232 3.91 6.86 -12.01
C LEU A 232 4.43 6.51 -13.42
N ALA A 233 3.65 6.76 -14.48
CA ALA A 233 4.10 6.56 -15.85
C ALA A 233 5.27 7.48 -16.22
N MET A 234 5.22 8.75 -15.80
CA MET A 234 6.34 9.68 -15.98
C MET A 234 7.60 9.18 -15.29
N ALA A 235 7.48 8.67 -14.06
CA ALA A 235 8.61 8.08 -13.33
C ALA A 235 9.18 6.84 -14.04
N ILE A 236 8.33 5.97 -14.60
CA ILE A 236 8.77 4.82 -15.42
C ILE A 236 9.58 5.27 -16.63
N LEU A 237 9.11 6.29 -17.36
CA LEU A 237 9.77 6.76 -18.58
C LEU A 237 11.12 7.44 -18.29
N GLN A 238 11.23 8.15 -17.17
CA GLN A 238 12.51 8.65 -16.68
C GLN A 238 13.43 7.49 -16.26
N PHE A 239 12.90 6.50 -15.55
CA PHE A 239 13.64 5.30 -15.14
C PHE A 239 14.20 4.52 -16.34
N PHE A 240 13.47 4.45 -17.47
CA PHE A 240 13.93 3.79 -18.70
C PHE A 240 15.11 4.45 -19.39
N GLN A 241 15.48 5.68 -19.01
CA GLN A 241 16.72 6.32 -19.46
C GLN A 241 17.95 5.77 -18.73
N SER A 242 17.74 5.05 -17.61
CA SER A 242 18.80 4.28 -16.97
C SER A 242 19.06 2.97 -17.72
N SER A 243 19.98 2.13 -17.23
CA SER A 243 20.20 0.78 -17.76
C SER A 243 19.57 -0.27 -16.84
N PRO A 244 18.22 -0.38 -16.80
CA PRO A 244 17.54 -1.31 -15.93
C PRO A 244 17.78 -2.77 -16.34
N ASN A 245 17.76 -3.66 -15.36
CA ASN A 245 17.81 -5.09 -15.63
C ASN A 245 16.45 -5.61 -16.15
N GLU A 246 16.42 -6.84 -16.65
CA GLU A 246 15.24 -7.39 -17.31
C GLU A 246 14.02 -7.52 -16.36
N ASP A 247 14.22 -7.94 -15.11
CA ASP A 247 13.13 -8.00 -14.12
C ASP A 247 12.50 -6.63 -13.87
N GLN A 248 13.33 -5.60 -13.77
CA GLN A 248 12.87 -4.22 -13.59
C GLN A 248 12.14 -3.70 -14.82
N ILE A 249 12.63 -4.00 -16.02
CA ILE A 249 11.95 -3.66 -17.29
C ILE A 249 10.58 -4.32 -17.34
N PHE A 250 10.50 -5.63 -17.06
CA PHE A 250 9.25 -6.38 -17.05
C PHE A 250 8.23 -5.75 -16.09
N ARG A 251 8.62 -5.49 -14.84
CA ARG A 251 7.73 -4.88 -13.82
C ARG A 251 7.23 -3.50 -14.26
N ALA A 252 8.13 -2.66 -14.76
CA ALA A 252 7.80 -1.30 -15.21
C ALA A 252 6.92 -1.29 -16.48
N CYS A 253 7.21 -2.14 -17.47
CA CYS A 253 6.37 -2.29 -18.67
C CYS A 253 4.98 -2.82 -18.31
N LYS A 254 4.88 -3.76 -17.36
CA LYS A 254 3.61 -4.30 -16.90
C LYS A 254 2.77 -3.24 -16.20
N ALA A 255 3.40 -2.43 -15.34
CA ALA A 255 2.75 -1.29 -14.73
C ALA A 255 2.27 -0.28 -15.79
N LEU A 256 3.09 0.03 -16.78
CA LEU A 256 2.76 0.96 -17.86
C LEU A 256 1.58 0.48 -18.72
N VAL A 257 1.50 -0.82 -19.04
CA VAL A 257 0.34 -1.42 -19.73
C VAL A 257 -0.94 -1.15 -18.97
N ARG A 258 -0.91 -1.29 -17.64
CA ARG A 258 -2.07 -1.01 -16.80
C ARG A 258 -2.40 0.47 -16.78
N PHE A 259 -1.41 1.35 -16.60
CA PHE A 259 -1.66 2.78 -16.55
C PHE A 259 -2.26 3.32 -17.85
N LEU A 260 -1.91 2.73 -19.00
CA LEU A 260 -2.57 2.99 -20.29
C LEU A 260 -4.06 2.60 -20.35
N GLU A 261 -4.55 1.76 -19.43
CA GLU A 261 -5.97 1.43 -19.30
C GLU A 261 -6.71 2.37 -18.34
N VAL A 262 -5.97 2.91 -17.38
CA VAL A 262 -6.49 3.80 -16.34
C VAL A 262 -6.64 5.21 -16.88
N SER A 263 -5.61 5.73 -17.56
CA SER A 263 -5.57 7.10 -18.04
C SER A 263 -5.23 7.16 -19.53
N PRO A 264 -6.04 7.87 -20.35
CA PRO A 264 -5.70 8.11 -21.75
C PRO A 264 -4.46 9.00 -21.91
N ASP A 265 -4.16 9.86 -20.93
CA ASP A 265 -3.05 10.83 -21.00
C ASP A 265 -1.69 10.14 -20.89
N VAL A 266 -1.63 8.94 -20.30
CA VAL A 266 -0.42 8.10 -20.28
C VAL A 266 0.10 7.83 -21.70
N ALA A 267 -0.79 7.66 -22.69
CA ALA A 267 -0.39 7.45 -24.08
C ALA A 267 0.34 8.68 -24.66
N ALA A 268 -0.17 9.88 -24.40
CA ALA A 268 0.45 11.13 -24.83
C ALA A 268 1.82 11.33 -24.17
N ILE A 269 1.93 11.00 -22.88
CA ILE A 269 3.20 11.10 -22.13
C ILE A 269 4.26 10.16 -22.70
N ILE A 270 3.91 8.91 -23.05
CA ILE A 270 4.87 7.97 -23.66
C ILE A 270 5.40 8.49 -25.01
N GLN A 271 4.58 9.17 -25.80
CA GLN A 271 5.01 9.76 -27.07
C GLN A 271 5.93 10.98 -26.88
N MET A 272 5.72 11.74 -25.81
CA MET A 272 6.43 13.00 -25.56
C MET A 272 7.68 12.84 -24.68
N ILE A 273 7.71 11.86 -23.78
CA ILE A 273 8.70 11.77 -22.70
C ILE A 273 9.52 10.48 -22.79
N GLY A 274 10.85 10.65 -22.85
CA GLY A 274 11.80 9.56 -22.66
C GLY A 274 11.86 8.57 -23.84
N PRO A 275 12.65 7.51 -23.69
CA PRO A 275 12.79 6.51 -24.75
C PRO A 275 11.53 5.66 -24.83
N HIS A 276 11.04 5.47 -26.06
CA HIS A 276 9.88 4.62 -26.30
C HIS A 276 10.14 3.19 -25.78
N PRO A 277 9.20 2.53 -25.08
CA PRO A 277 9.40 1.20 -24.49
C PRO A 277 9.90 0.12 -25.46
N LYS A 278 9.64 0.29 -26.76
CA LYS A 278 10.21 -0.51 -27.87
C LYS A 278 11.73 -0.64 -27.86
N GLN A 279 12.48 0.25 -27.20
CA GLN A 279 13.93 0.10 -27.07
C GLN A 279 14.33 -1.20 -26.33
N PHE A 280 13.42 -1.78 -25.55
CA PHE A 280 13.64 -3.00 -24.80
C PHE A 280 13.16 -4.27 -25.55
N SER A 281 12.75 -4.15 -26.81
CA SER A 281 12.39 -5.30 -27.64
C SER A 281 13.58 -6.27 -27.77
N GLY A 282 13.30 -7.58 -27.69
CA GLY A 282 14.29 -8.65 -27.72
C GLY A 282 15.03 -8.89 -26.40
N LYS A 283 14.63 -8.24 -25.30
CA LYS A 283 15.20 -8.52 -23.96
C LYS A 283 14.70 -9.84 -23.39
N SER A 284 13.41 -10.14 -23.54
CA SER A 284 12.78 -11.41 -23.16
C SER A 284 11.39 -11.51 -23.78
N GLU A 285 10.85 -12.73 -23.91
CA GLU A 285 9.52 -12.98 -24.45
C GLU A 285 8.42 -12.23 -23.68
N ARG A 286 8.47 -12.26 -22.35
CA ARG A 286 7.50 -11.57 -21.49
C ARG A 286 7.54 -10.04 -21.61
N VAL A 287 8.70 -9.47 -21.90
CA VAL A 287 8.85 -8.02 -22.15
C VAL A 287 8.31 -7.69 -23.55
N ASP A 288 8.61 -8.51 -24.55
CA ASP A 288 8.15 -8.32 -25.93
C ASP A 288 6.62 -8.36 -26.03
N ASP A 289 5.97 -9.26 -25.30
CA ASP A 289 4.51 -9.32 -25.21
C ASP A 289 3.90 -8.02 -24.67
N LEU A 290 4.49 -7.44 -23.62
CA LEU A 290 4.04 -6.17 -23.04
C LEU A 290 4.30 -5.01 -24.01
N ILE A 291 5.45 -4.98 -24.66
CA ILE A 291 5.78 -3.96 -25.67
C ILE A 291 4.79 -4.01 -26.83
N LYS A 292 4.37 -5.20 -27.26
CA LYS A 292 3.35 -5.36 -28.30
C LYS A 292 2.03 -4.73 -27.88
N ILE A 293 1.58 -4.96 -26.63
CA ILE A 293 0.37 -4.33 -26.08
C ILE A 293 0.51 -2.80 -26.05
N ILE A 294 1.63 -2.28 -25.53
CA ILE A 294 1.91 -0.84 -25.48
C ILE A 294 1.89 -0.25 -26.89
N SER A 295 2.55 -0.90 -27.84
CA SER A 295 2.68 -0.43 -29.23
C SER A 295 1.34 -0.39 -29.98
N CYS A 296 0.38 -1.22 -29.60
CA CYS A 296 -0.98 -1.16 -30.15
C CYS A 296 -1.74 0.07 -29.68
N LYS A 297 -1.51 0.53 -28.44
CA LYS A 297 -2.15 1.71 -27.85
C LYS A 297 -1.41 3.00 -28.16
N VAL A 298 -0.09 2.92 -28.31
CA VAL A 298 0.81 4.03 -28.56
C VAL A 298 1.66 3.70 -29.78
N PRO A 299 1.19 4.02 -31.00
CA PRO A 299 2.03 3.93 -32.19
C PRO A 299 3.25 4.83 -32.01
N ALA A 300 4.42 4.31 -32.41
CA ALA A 300 5.67 5.06 -32.40
C ALA A 300 5.78 5.94 -33.64
#